data_AF-A0A6I9ZCB8-F1
#
_entry.id   AF-A0A6I9ZCB8-F1
#
_cell.length_a   1.000
_cell.length_b   1.000
_cell.length_c   1.000
_cell.angle_alpha   90.00
_cell.angle_beta   90.00
_cell.angle_gamma   90.00
#
_symmetry.space_group_name_H-M   'P 1'
#
loop_
_entity.id
_entity.type
_entity.pdbx_description
1 polymer ?
#
loop_
_entity_poly.entity_id
_entity_poly.type
_entity_poly.pdbx_seq_one_letter_code
_entity_poly.pdbx_strand_id
1 'polypeptide(L)'
;MEFSELIKTATVEGVLLSRQGLPAVRGTLCITSHHLLLSSCPRGQLELWLLIRNVDAVEKSIGPCAAGQFLQAGSRGPSHVKAALSTACLAAQCLDREGCTVLVHGAEGTDTTLLVTALAQLILDPACRTLQGFQGLLEREWIQAGHPFQLRCARSASSHARGKQEAPVFLLFLDCVWQLSRQFPLSLEFGEQLLLTLSDNAYASAYGTFLCNNERERSLCKVRESTHSLWAWLDQPEEKHKYLNPLYSHNPLVIWPSVEPQSIQLWQGFFLRWIRPSQHLEEAWGQIRSLVQGNSSSLQESTGERLSQPLPEPPAGTENGKFGTR
;
A
#
# COMPACT_ATOMS: atom_id res chain seq x y z
N MET A 1 19.81 -27.66 -3.29
CA MET A 1 19.27 -26.30 -3.30
C MET A 1 17.80 -26.44 -3.56
N GLU A 2 17.00 -26.24 -2.52
CA GLU A 2 15.53 -26.29 -2.62
C GLU A 2 15.04 -24.96 -3.21
N PHE A 3 14.04 -25.01 -4.09
CA PHE A 3 13.48 -23.82 -4.77
C PHE A 3 12.91 -22.78 -3.79
N SER A 4 12.59 -23.21 -2.56
CA SER A 4 12.17 -22.39 -1.42
C SER A 4 13.22 -21.33 -1.00
N GLU A 5 14.50 -21.52 -1.30
CA GLU A 5 15.58 -20.57 -0.97
C GLU A 5 15.60 -19.36 -1.93
N LEU A 6 14.96 -19.46 -3.10
CA LEU A 6 14.95 -18.43 -4.15
C LEU A 6 13.74 -17.48 -4.09
N ILE A 7 12.75 -17.80 -3.25
CA ILE A 7 11.57 -16.96 -3.07
C ILE A 7 11.63 -16.36 -1.67
N LYS A 8 11.79 -15.03 -1.58
CA LYS A 8 11.65 -14.28 -0.32
C LYS A 8 10.18 -14.24 0.09
N THR A 9 9.67 -15.37 0.53
CA THR A 9 8.28 -15.56 0.98
C THR A 9 8.25 -15.89 2.46
N ALA A 10 7.12 -15.60 3.10
CA ALA A 10 6.92 -15.91 4.50
C ALA A 10 7.09 -17.43 4.72
N THR A 11 8.14 -17.81 5.45
CA THR A 11 8.42 -19.18 5.84
C THR A 11 8.10 -19.33 7.32
N VAL A 12 7.39 -20.40 7.66
CA VAL A 12 7.11 -20.79 9.04
C VAL A 12 7.83 -22.10 9.29
N GLU A 13 8.83 -22.08 10.17
CA GLU A 13 9.55 -23.28 10.58
C GLU A 13 8.76 -24.06 11.64
N GLY A 14 9.00 -25.38 11.70
CA GLY A 14 8.40 -26.23 12.73
C GLY A 14 6.93 -26.57 12.51
N VAL A 15 6.40 -26.34 11.31
CA VAL A 15 5.03 -26.71 10.95
C VAL A 15 4.89 -28.22 10.92
N LEU A 16 3.80 -28.72 11.49
CA LEU A 16 3.53 -30.14 11.62
C LEU A 16 2.41 -30.55 10.65
N LEU A 17 2.75 -31.33 9.64
CA LEU A 17 1.80 -31.94 8.72
C LEU A 17 1.32 -33.27 9.28
N SER A 18 0.05 -33.32 9.66
CA SER A 18 -0.61 -34.56 10.03
C SER A 18 -1.44 -35.09 8.86
N ARG A 19 -1.40 -36.40 8.64
CA ARG A 19 -2.24 -37.10 7.66
C ARG A 19 -2.87 -38.29 8.36
N GLN A 20 -4.16 -38.54 8.11
CA GLN A 20 -4.81 -39.70 8.72
C GLN A 20 -4.06 -40.99 8.36
N GLY A 21 -3.62 -41.72 9.38
CA GLY A 21 -2.89 -42.98 9.23
C GLY A 21 -1.39 -42.87 8.96
N LEU A 22 -0.79 -41.67 8.97
CA LEU A 22 0.66 -41.48 8.79
C LEU A 22 1.27 -40.66 9.93
N PRO A 23 2.54 -40.89 10.29
CA PRO A 23 3.24 -40.10 11.28
C PRO A 23 3.34 -38.64 10.83
N ALA A 24 3.20 -37.73 11.80
CA ALA A 24 3.25 -36.31 11.52
C ALA A 24 4.64 -35.88 11.07
N VAL A 25 4.70 -35.12 9.99
CA VAL A 25 5.95 -34.65 9.39
C VAL A 25 6.18 -33.20 9.80
N ARG A 26 7.30 -32.95 10.49
CA ARG A 26 7.74 -31.59 10.78
C ARG A 26 8.48 -31.04 9.57
N GLY A 27 8.17 -29.81 9.18
CA GLY A 27 8.77 -29.15 8.05
C GLY A 27 8.70 -27.63 8.11
N THR A 28 9.20 -27.02 7.05
CA THR A 28 9.10 -25.58 6.80
C THR A 28 7.96 -25.35 5.82
N LEU A 29 7.00 -24.52 6.22
CA LEU A 29 5.88 -24.11 5.40
C LEU A 29 6.22 -22.78 4.74
N CYS A 30 6.25 -22.76 3.41
CA CYS A 30 6.35 -21.56 2.61
C CYS A 30 4.97 -21.24 2.02
N ILE A 31 4.47 -20.05 2.32
CA ILE A 31 3.18 -19.58 1.82
C ILE A 31 3.43 -18.51 0.77
N THR A 32 2.86 -18.72 -0.41
CA THR A 32 2.85 -17.78 -1.53
C THR A 32 1.42 -17.32 -1.79
N SER A 33 1.20 -16.38 -2.72
CA SER A 33 -0.15 -15.93 -3.11
C SER A 33 -1.05 -17.03 -3.67
N HIS A 34 -0.47 -18.13 -4.18
CA HIS A 34 -1.22 -19.20 -4.86
C HIS A 34 -0.96 -20.61 -4.32
N HIS A 35 0.20 -20.82 -3.70
CA HIS A 35 0.69 -22.13 -3.26
C HIS A 35 1.06 -22.11 -1.78
N LEU A 36 0.73 -23.20 -1.10
CA LEU A 36 1.21 -23.57 0.20
C LEU A 36 2.17 -24.75 0.00
N LEU A 37 3.45 -24.50 0.27
CA LEU A 37 4.56 -25.43 0.06
C LEU A 37 5.06 -25.89 1.41
N LEU A 38 5.10 -27.20 1.68
CA LEU A 38 5.72 -27.72 2.89
C LEU A 38 6.91 -28.62 2.52
N SER A 39 8.09 -28.29 3.03
CA SER A 39 9.32 -29.09 2.88
C SER A 39 9.74 -29.72 4.20
N SER A 40 10.02 -31.03 4.21
CA SER A 40 10.53 -31.75 5.39
C SER A 40 12.07 -31.64 5.51
N CYS A 41 12.58 -30.77 6.38
CA CYS A 41 14.02 -30.68 6.69
C CYS A 41 14.42 -31.70 7.79
N PRO A 42 15.60 -32.38 7.77
CA PRO A 42 16.79 -32.17 6.95
C PRO A 42 17.20 -33.34 6.02
N ARG A 43 16.26 -34.23 5.63
CA ARG A 43 16.53 -35.35 4.69
C ARG A 43 15.51 -35.50 3.56
N GLY A 44 14.90 -34.39 3.13
CA GLY A 44 14.32 -34.18 1.79
C GLY A 44 13.58 -35.35 1.14
N GLN A 45 12.49 -35.84 1.74
CA GLN A 45 11.66 -36.86 1.10
C GLN A 45 10.22 -36.45 0.81
N LEU A 46 9.72 -35.37 1.41
CA LEU A 46 8.32 -34.94 1.24
C LEU A 46 8.23 -33.44 1.00
N GLU A 47 7.93 -33.09 -0.25
CA GLU A 47 7.44 -31.78 -0.65
C GLU A 47 5.93 -31.87 -0.88
N LEU A 48 5.14 -31.13 -0.09
CA LEU A 48 3.71 -31.01 -0.31
C LEU A 48 3.41 -29.69 -1.02
N TRP A 49 2.75 -29.79 -2.17
CA TRP A 49 2.32 -28.66 -2.98
C TRP A 49 0.80 -28.58 -2.93
N LEU A 50 0.26 -27.64 -2.16
CA LEU A 50 -1.17 -27.39 -2.11
C LEU A 50 -1.47 -26.05 -2.78
N LEU A 51 -2.36 -26.09 -3.77
CA LEU A 51 -2.98 -24.87 -4.26
C LEU A 51 -3.93 -24.38 -3.17
N ILE A 52 -3.88 -23.09 -2.85
CA ILE A 52 -4.72 -22.50 -1.80
C ILE A 52 -6.22 -22.77 -2.08
N ARG A 53 -6.61 -22.84 -3.36
CA ARG A 53 -7.98 -23.20 -3.79
C ARG A 53 -8.45 -24.60 -3.40
N ASN A 54 -7.53 -25.50 -3.03
CA ASN A 54 -7.82 -26.88 -2.63
C ASN A 54 -7.80 -27.05 -1.10
N VAL A 55 -7.76 -25.95 -0.35
CA VAL A 55 -7.80 -25.98 1.12
C VAL A 55 -9.26 -25.89 1.55
N ASP A 56 -9.83 -27.02 1.96
CA ASP A 56 -11.25 -27.12 2.33
C ASP A 56 -11.60 -26.39 3.63
N ALA A 57 -10.62 -26.20 4.53
CA ALA A 57 -10.79 -25.44 5.76
C ALA A 57 -9.44 -24.94 6.30
N VAL A 58 -9.44 -23.73 6.88
CA VAL A 58 -8.32 -23.18 7.66
C VAL A 58 -8.84 -22.92 9.07
N GLU A 59 -8.32 -23.64 10.05
CA GLU A 59 -8.73 -23.45 11.45
C GLU A 59 -7.78 -22.49 12.16
N LYS A 60 -8.35 -21.41 12.67
CA LYS A 60 -7.65 -20.34 13.38
C LYS A 60 -7.53 -20.73 14.86
N SER A 61 -6.39 -21.27 15.29
CA SER A 61 -6.12 -21.38 16.72
C SER A 61 -5.72 -20.00 17.26
N ILE A 62 -6.71 -19.22 17.68
CA ILE A 62 -6.51 -17.99 18.45
C ILE A 62 -7.22 -18.16 19.80
N GLY A 63 -6.44 -18.02 20.88
CA GLY A 63 -6.95 -17.90 22.25
C GLY A 63 -7.99 -16.78 22.38
N PRO A 64 -8.70 -16.71 23.53
CA PRO A 64 -9.98 -16.03 23.61
C PRO A 64 -9.83 -14.50 23.51
N CYS A 65 -9.98 -13.94 22.30
CA CYS A 65 -10.41 -12.55 22.14
C CYS A 65 -11.09 -12.32 20.78
N ALA A 66 -12.42 -12.24 20.84
CA ALA A 66 -13.33 -11.49 19.98
C ALA A 66 -13.01 -11.40 18.47
N ALA A 67 -13.45 -12.40 17.70
CA ALA A 67 -13.55 -12.31 16.24
C ALA A 67 -14.87 -12.87 15.69
N GLY A 68 -15.92 -12.96 16.52
CA GLY A 68 -17.20 -13.56 16.15
C GLY A 68 -18.31 -12.53 16.00
N GLN A 69 -18.23 -11.64 15.01
CA GLN A 69 -19.35 -10.76 14.60
C GLN A 69 -19.05 -10.01 13.29
N PHE A 70 -18.68 -10.72 12.22
CA PHE A 70 -18.28 -10.07 10.96
C PHE A 70 -19.25 -10.19 9.79
N LEU A 71 -20.36 -10.93 9.89
CA LEU A 71 -21.25 -11.10 8.74
C LEU A 71 -22.72 -11.14 9.14
N GLN A 72 -23.29 -9.96 9.44
CA GLN A 72 -24.70 -9.65 9.15
C GLN A 72 -24.98 -8.17 9.48
N ALA A 73 -25.22 -7.34 8.46
CA ALA A 73 -26.32 -6.37 8.39
C ALA A 73 -26.11 -5.41 7.21
N GLY A 74 -27.22 -5.15 6.51
CA GLY A 74 -27.26 -4.32 5.32
C GLY A 74 -27.04 -2.83 5.57
N SER A 75 -26.79 -2.14 4.45
CA SER A 75 -26.77 -0.68 4.27
C SER A 75 -25.94 0.12 5.28
N ARG A 76 -24.64 0.34 4.98
CA ARG A 76 -23.84 1.47 5.49
C ARG A 76 -22.53 1.59 4.70
N GLY A 77 -22.34 2.64 3.93
CA GLY A 77 -21.05 2.95 3.27
C GLY A 77 -19.85 2.98 4.23
N PRO A 78 -19.91 3.74 5.35
CA PRO A 78 -18.76 3.86 6.27
C PRO A 78 -18.46 2.58 7.08
N SER A 79 -19.35 1.59 7.11
CA SER A 79 -19.06 0.33 7.82
C SER A 79 -18.04 -0.52 7.07
N HIS A 80 -17.96 -0.42 5.74
CA HIS A 80 -17.03 -1.21 4.93
C HIS A 80 -15.60 -0.66 5.03
N VAL A 81 -15.44 0.67 5.00
CA VAL A 81 -14.15 1.34 5.23
C VAL A 81 -13.62 1.00 6.63
N LYS A 82 -14.49 1.12 7.65
CA LYS A 82 -14.15 0.70 9.02
C LYS A 82 -13.69 -0.74 9.08
N ALA A 83 -14.45 -1.67 8.50
CA ALA A 83 -14.14 -3.09 8.56
C ALA A 83 -12.81 -3.42 7.86
N ALA A 84 -12.57 -2.84 6.68
CA ALA A 84 -11.34 -3.02 5.91
C ALA A 84 -10.11 -2.51 6.69
N LEU A 85 -10.14 -1.26 7.15
CA LEU A 85 -9.05 -0.67 7.93
C LEU A 85 -8.83 -1.41 9.26
N SER A 86 -9.90 -1.81 9.97
CA SER A 86 -9.77 -2.56 11.22
C SER A 86 -9.08 -3.90 11.00
N THR A 87 -9.43 -4.61 9.93
CA THR A 87 -8.83 -5.91 9.59
C THR A 87 -7.36 -5.74 9.18
N ALA A 88 -7.04 -4.71 8.39
CA ALA A 88 -5.67 -4.39 8.03
C ALA A 88 -4.82 -3.99 9.25
N CYS A 89 -5.37 -3.21 10.19
CA CYS A 89 -4.70 -2.87 11.45
C CYS A 89 -4.43 -4.12 12.29
N LEU A 90 -5.37 -5.07 12.38
CA LEU A 90 -5.14 -6.33 13.08
C LEU A 90 -4.01 -7.15 12.45
N ALA A 91 -4.02 -7.27 11.11
CA ALA A 91 -2.94 -7.96 10.39
C ALA A 91 -1.59 -7.28 10.63
N ALA A 92 -1.54 -5.95 10.54
CA ALA A 92 -0.35 -5.16 10.83
C ALA A 92 0.12 -5.33 12.29
N GLN A 93 -0.79 -5.37 13.25
CA GLN A 93 -0.46 -5.53 14.66
C GLN A 93 0.19 -6.88 14.95
N CYS A 94 -0.36 -7.97 14.40
CA CYS A 94 0.23 -9.29 14.55
C CYS A 94 1.64 -9.36 13.95
N LEU A 95 1.89 -8.68 12.82
CA LEU A 95 3.21 -8.65 12.16
C LEU A 95 4.22 -7.79 12.94
N ASP A 96 3.87 -6.55 13.27
CA ASP A 96 4.79 -5.55 13.84
C ASP A 96 5.00 -5.73 15.35
N ARG A 97 3.93 -5.99 16.11
CA ARG A 97 3.98 -5.99 17.58
C ARG A 97 4.11 -7.39 18.18
N GLU A 98 3.48 -8.38 17.58
CA GLU A 98 3.46 -9.75 18.10
C GLU A 98 4.54 -10.63 17.45
N GLY A 99 5.13 -10.18 16.34
CA GLY A 99 6.15 -10.93 15.60
C GLY A 99 5.59 -12.21 14.95
N CYS A 100 4.28 -12.28 14.73
CA CYS A 100 3.59 -13.44 14.17
C CYS A 100 3.41 -13.31 12.66
N THR A 101 3.51 -14.43 11.95
CA THR A 101 3.11 -14.50 10.53
C THR A 101 1.59 -14.56 10.41
N VAL A 102 1.02 -13.78 9.50
CA VAL A 102 -0.44 -13.69 9.29
C VAL A 102 -0.80 -14.24 7.91
N LEU A 103 -1.77 -15.15 7.86
CA LEU A 103 -2.43 -15.57 6.62
C LEU A 103 -3.75 -14.81 6.48
N VAL A 104 -3.89 -14.06 5.38
CA VAL A 104 -5.13 -13.38 5.01
C VAL A 104 -5.75 -14.15 3.85
N HIS A 105 -7.02 -14.54 3.97
CA HIS A 105 -7.76 -15.14 2.87
C HIS A 105 -9.23 -14.72 2.90
N GLY A 106 -9.80 -14.53 1.72
CA GLY A 106 -11.22 -14.32 1.48
C GLY A 106 -11.83 -15.59 0.88
N ALA A 107 -13.05 -15.50 0.35
CA ALA A 107 -13.70 -16.63 -0.31
C ALA A 107 -12.93 -17.08 -1.56
N GLU A 108 -12.61 -16.15 -2.46
CA GLU A 108 -11.91 -16.42 -3.72
C GLU A 108 -10.46 -15.90 -3.74
N GLY A 109 -10.04 -15.17 -2.70
CA GLY A 109 -8.69 -14.58 -2.64
C GLY A 109 -8.44 -13.35 -3.53
N THR A 110 -9.41 -12.95 -4.34
CA THR A 110 -9.23 -11.94 -5.41
C THR A 110 -9.80 -10.55 -5.10
N ASP A 111 -10.46 -10.38 -3.95
CA ASP A 111 -11.10 -9.12 -3.55
C ASP A 111 -10.65 -8.68 -2.15
N THR A 112 -11.33 -9.17 -1.11
CA THR A 112 -11.11 -8.74 0.29
C THR A 112 -9.71 -9.07 0.79
N THR A 113 -9.10 -10.14 0.29
CA THR A 113 -7.72 -10.50 0.57
C THR A 113 -6.77 -9.40 0.12
N LEU A 114 -6.86 -9.02 -1.17
CA LEU A 114 -6.00 -8.00 -1.77
C LEU A 114 -6.21 -6.63 -1.11
N LEU A 115 -7.46 -6.30 -0.77
CA LEU A 115 -7.80 -5.10 -0.01
C LEU A 115 -7.06 -5.04 1.33
N VAL A 116 -7.12 -6.11 2.11
CA VAL A 116 -6.51 -6.16 3.44
C VAL A 116 -4.98 -6.22 3.35
N THR A 117 -4.42 -7.02 2.45
CA THR A 117 -2.96 -7.15 2.31
C THR A 117 -2.32 -5.86 1.80
N ALA A 118 -2.95 -5.18 0.84
CA ALA A 118 -2.45 -3.90 0.34
C ALA A 118 -2.52 -2.78 1.41
N LEU A 119 -3.61 -2.73 2.20
CA LEU A 119 -3.73 -1.77 3.30
C LEU A 119 -2.73 -2.06 4.42
N ALA A 120 -2.51 -3.32 4.78
CA ALA A 120 -1.51 -3.70 5.78
C ALA A 120 -0.10 -3.30 5.32
N GLN A 121 0.23 -3.47 4.04
CA GLN A 121 1.51 -3.02 3.47
C GLN A 121 1.66 -1.50 3.52
N LEU A 122 0.62 -0.71 3.23
CA LEU A 122 0.66 0.75 3.41
C LEU A 122 0.84 1.17 4.87
N ILE A 123 0.23 0.44 5.80
CA ILE A 123 0.35 0.67 7.25
C ILE A 123 1.78 0.39 7.72
N LEU A 124 2.37 -0.72 7.28
CA LEU A 124 3.66 -1.22 7.77
C LEU A 124 4.88 -0.63 7.04
N ASP A 125 4.84 -0.56 5.72
CA ASP A 125 6.02 -0.30 4.89
C ASP A 125 6.02 1.14 4.33
N PRO A 126 6.98 1.99 4.75
CA PRO A 126 7.16 3.34 4.20
C PRO A 126 7.42 3.36 2.68
N ALA A 127 8.04 2.32 2.12
CA ALA A 127 8.32 2.29 0.68
C ALA A 127 7.02 2.30 -0.14
N CYS A 128 5.97 1.61 0.35
CA CYS A 128 4.65 1.58 -0.26
C CYS A 128 3.92 2.94 -0.25
N ARG A 129 4.40 3.91 0.55
CA ARG A 129 3.81 5.27 0.66
C ARG A 129 4.42 6.30 -0.28
N THR A 130 5.48 5.91 -1.00
CA THR A 130 6.04 6.69 -2.12
C THR A 130 5.15 6.54 -3.35
N LEU A 131 5.20 7.49 -4.29
CA LEU A 131 4.41 7.41 -5.53
C LEU A 131 4.73 6.12 -6.29
N GLN A 132 6.03 5.85 -6.48
CA GLN A 132 6.52 4.66 -7.20
C GLN A 132 6.22 3.37 -6.44
N GLY A 133 6.40 3.37 -5.11
CA GLY A 133 6.08 2.21 -4.30
C GLY A 133 4.59 1.89 -4.28
N PHE A 134 3.73 2.91 -4.30
CA PHE A 134 2.28 2.71 -4.40
C PHE A 134 1.86 2.18 -5.77
N GLN A 135 2.43 2.68 -6.87
CA GLN A 135 2.22 2.12 -8.20
C GLN A 135 2.68 0.65 -8.25
N GLY A 136 3.85 0.33 -7.69
CA GLY A 136 4.35 -1.04 -7.59
C GLY A 136 3.48 -1.95 -6.71
N LEU A 137 2.92 -1.43 -5.61
CA LEU A 137 1.95 -2.12 -4.77
C LEU A 137 0.69 -2.47 -5.58
N LEU A 138 0.15 -1.52 -6.34
CA LEU A 138 -1.02 -1.74 -7.19
C LEU A 138 -0.75 -2.78 -8.28
N GLU A 139 0.40 -2.69 -8.94
CA GLU A 139 0.80 -3.66 -9.98
C GLU A 139 0.90 -5.08 -9.40
N ARG A 140 1.53 -5.25 -8.23
CA ARG A 140 1.70 -6.56 -7.60
C ARG A 140 0.41 -7.10 -7.00
N GLU A 141 -0.22 -6.35 -6.10
CA GLU A 141 -1.32 -6.84 -5.25
C GLU A 141 -2.66 -6.81 -5.95
N TRP A 142 -2.88 -5.97 -6.96
CA TRP A 142 -4.17 -5.89 -7.65
C TRP A 142 -4.10 -6.48 -9.04
N ILE A 143 -3.13 -6.08 -9.85
CA ILE A 143 -3.07 -6.47 -11.26
C ILE A 143 -2.53 -7.90 -11.41
N GLN A 144 -1.31 -8.15 -10.92
CA GLN A 144 -0.64 -9.45 -11.06
C GLN A 144 -1.31 -10.54 -10.21
N ALA A 145 -1.80 -10.19 -9.01
CA ALA A 145 -2.56 -11.12 -8.16
C ALA A 145 -3.93 -11.52 -8.73
N GLY A 146 -4.40 -10.83 -9.78
CA GLY A 146 -5.59 -11.20 -10.53
C GLY A 146 -6.90 -10.66 -9.95
N HIS A 147 -6.91 -9.42 -9.46
CA HIS A 147 -8.17 -8.73 -9.19
C HIS A 147 -8.97 -8.62 -10.50
N PRO A 148 -10.23 -9.09 -10.53
CA PRO A 148 -10.98 -9.17 -11.78
C PRO A 148 -11.58 -7.81 -12.20
N PHE A 149 -10.72 -6.84 -12.56
CA PHE A 149 -11.11 -5.47 -12.90
C PHE A 149 -12.21 -5.42 -13.96
N GLN A 150 -12.09 -6.19 -15.05
CA GLN A 150 -13.10 -6.16 -16.10
C GLN A 150 -14.47 -6.70 -15.65
N LEU A 151 -14.53 -7.63 -14.69
CA LEU A 151 -15.80 -8.11 -14.11
C LEU A 151 -16.33 -7.17 -13.02
N ARG A 152 -15.46 -6.62 -12.16
CA ARG A 152 -15.83 -5.73 -11.05
C ARG A 152 -16.19 -4.32 -11.52
N CYS A 153 -15.56 -3.84 -12.59
CA CYS A 153 -15.72 -2.52 -13.20
C CYS A 153 -16.39 -2.57 -14.59
N ALA A 154 -17.06 -3.69 -14.93
CA ALA A 154 -17.61 -3.98 -16.26
C ALA A 154 -18.54 -2.92 -16.86
N ARG A 155 -19.23 -2.15 -16.00
CA ARG A 155 -20.20 -1.13 -16.40
C ARG A 155 -19.89 0.15 -15.63
N SER A 156 -20.10 1.29 -16.29
CA SER A 156 -20.00 2.59 -15.64
C SER A 156 -20.94 2.66 -14.43
N ALA A 157 -20.58 3.45 -13.42
CA ALA A 157 -21.36 3.65 -12.19
C ALA A 157 -22.83 4.10 -12.43
N SER A 158 -23.19 4.43 -13.68
CA SER A 158 -24.51 4.90 -14.12
C SER A 158 -25.40 3.80 -14.72
N SER A 159 -24.99 2.53 -14.73
CA SER A 159 -25.79 1.47 -15.34
C SER A 159 -26.85 0.89 -14.38
N HIS A 160 -28.09 0.75 -14.84
CA HIS A 160 -29.24 0.30 -14.01
C HIS A 160 -29.33 -1.22 -13.82
N ALA A 161 -28.44 -2.00 -14.44
CA ALA A 161 -28.41 -3.45 -14.31
C ALA A 161 -27.25 -3.85 -13.39
N ARG A 162 -27.54 -4.32 -12.17
CA ARG A 162 -26.52 -4.86 -11.27
C ARG A 162 -26.18 -6.28 -11.70
N GLY A 163 -25.01 -6.47 -12.30
CA GLY A 163 -24.45 -7.81 -12.46
C GLY A 163 -24.16 -8.41 -11.08
N LYS A 164 -24.42 -9.71 -10.87
CA LYS A 164 -24.09 -10.41 -9.61
C LYS A 164 -22.60 -10.32 -9.22
N GLN A 165 -21.74 -9.94 -10.15
CA GLN A 165 -20.28 -9.90 -10.02
C GLN A 165 -19.73 -8.46 -9.95
N GLU A 166 -20.54 -7.41 -9.99
CA GLU A 166 -20.05 -6.04 -9.85
C GLU A 166 -19.82 -5.69 -8.38
N ALA A 167 -18.63 -5.19 -8.03
CA ALA A 167 -18.33 -4.75 -6.67
C ALA A 167 -17.24 -3.66 -6.66
N PRO A 168 -17.43 -2.55 -5.93
CA PRO A 168 -16.49 -1.43 -5.89
C PRO A 168 -15.31 -1.69 -4.94
N VAL A 169 -14.68 -2.86 -5.01
CA VAL A 169 -13.64 -3.28 -4.05
C VAL A 169 -12.37 -2.43 -4.20
N PHE A 170 -11.95 -2.17 -5.45
CA PHE A 170 -10.83 -1.27 -5.71
C PHE A 170 -11.12 0.17 -5.27
N LEU A 171 -12.35 0.66 -5.48
CA LEU A 171 -12.75 1.98 -4.99
C LEU A 171 -12.75 2.04 -3.45
N LEU A 172 -13.21 0.98 -2.77
CA LEU A 172 -13.15 0.87 -1.31
C LEU A 172 -11.70 0.92 -0.81
N PHE A 173 -10.77 0.27 -1.52
CA PHE A 173 -9.34 0.39 -1.23
C PHE A 173 -8.88 1.85 -1.34
N LEU A 174 -9.18 2.53 -2.45
CA LEU A 174 -8.80 3.94 -2.64
C LEU A 174 -9.40 4.86 -1.56
N ASP A 175 -10.65 4.62 -1.15
CA ASP A 175 -11.27 5.36 -0.02
C ASP A 175 -10.48 5.12 1.27
N CYS A 176 -10.11 3.88 1.58
CA CYS A 176 -9.26 3.58 2.74
C CYS A 176 -7.90 4.29 2.67
N VAL A 177 -7.26 4.34 1.49
CA VAL A 177 -6.01 5.10 1.29
C VAL A 177 -6.23 6.61 1.49
N TRP A 178 -7.36 7.15 1.04
CA TRP A 178 -7.74 8.53 1.31
C TRP A 178 -7.95 8.80 2.80
N GLN A 179 -8.54 7.85 3.56
CA GLN A 179 -8.62 7.98 5.02
C GLN A 179 -7.21 8.02 5.65
N LEU A 180 -6.26 7.20 5.17
CA LEU A 180 -4.88 7.22 5.63
C LEU A 180 -4.21 8.57 5.34
N SER A 181 -4.34 9.10 4.11
CA SER A 181 -3.75 10.40 3.75
C SER A 181 -4.33 11.55 4.59
N ARG A 182 -5.62 11.47 4.94
CA ARG A 182 -6.30 12.42 5.83
C ARG A 182 -5.79 12.39 7.26
N GLN A 183 -5.51 11.21 7.81
CA GLN A 183 -5.01 11.05 9.17
C GLN A 183 -3.50 11.27 9.28
N PHE A 184 -2.75 11.01 8.20
CA PHE A 184 -1.29 11.14 8.11
C PHE A 184 -0.87 12.03 6.93
N PRO A 185 -1.17 13.35 6.97
CA PRO A 185 -1.02 14.26 5.83
C PRO A 185 0.42 14.43 5.33
N LEU A 186 1.42 14.04 6.10
CA LEU A 186 2.84 14.15 5.73
C LEU A 186 3.44 12.80 5.29
N SER A 187 2.77 11.68 5.55
CA SER A 187 3.39 10.34 5.41
C SER A 187 3.22 9.70 4.03
N LEU A 188 2.36 10.25 3.17
CA LEU A 188 2.15 9.76 1.80
C LEU A 188 2.70 10.78 0.81
N GLU A 189 3.52 10.31 -0.14
CA GLU A 189 4.15 11.15 -1.16
C GLU A 189 3.15 11.60 -2.22
N PHE A 190 2.05 10.87 -2.39
CA PHE A 190 1.00 11.18 -3.34
C PHE A 190 -0.25 11.77 -2.65
N GLY A 191 -0.98 12.59 -3.38
CA GLY A 191 -2.20 13.25 -2.94
C GLY A 191 -3.48 12.62 -3.48
N GLU A 192 -4.60 13.24 -3.12
CA GLU A 192 -5.95 12.84 -3.52
C GLU A 192 -6.14 12.76 -5.05
N GLN A 193 -5.48 13.65 -5.81
CA GLN A 193 -5.57 13.69 -7.27
C GLN A 193 -5.14 12.38 -7.94
N LEU A 194 -4.15 11.68 -7.35
CA LEU A 194 -3.73 10.37 -7.85
C LEU A 194 -4.85 9.36 -7.66
N LEU A 195 -5.47 9.32 -6.48
CA LEU A 195 -6.54 8.38 -6.14
C LEU A 195 -7.77 8.60 -7.04
N LEU A 196 -8.12 9.86 -7.32
CA LEU A 196 -9.18 10.20 -8.27
C LEU A 196 -8.85 9.69 -9.69
N THR A 197 -7.64 9.96 -10.16
CA THR A 197 -7.19 9.51 -11.50
C THR A 197 -7.18 7.99 -11.62
N LEU A 198 -6.73 7.27 -10.58
CA LEU A 198 -6.75 5.81 -10.53
C LEU A 198 -8.18 5.27 -10.56
N SER A 199 -9.09 5.90 -9.81
CA SER A 199 -10.50 5.49 -9.80
C SER A 199 -11.14 5.65 -11.17
N ASP A 200 -10.92 6.78 -11.86
CA ASP A 200 -11.48 7.01 -13.19
C ASP A 200 -10.90 6.01 -14.20
N ASN A 201 -9.59 5.75 -14.17
CA ASN A 201 -8.94 4.77 -15.03
C ASN A 201 -9.31 3.31 -14.71
N ALA A 202 -9.78 2.98 -13.50
CA ALA A 202 -10.28 1.64 -13.22
C ALA A 202 -11.61 1.34 -13.93
N TYR A 203 -12.45 2.35 -14.15
CA TYR A 203 -13.76 2.21 -14.82
C TYR A 203 -13.73 2.57 -16.31
N ALA A 204 -12.94 3.57 -16.69
CA ALA A 204 -12.78 4.01 -18.08
C ALA A 204 -11.36 4.52 -18.30
N SER A 205 -10.56 3.76 -19.03
CA SER A 205 -9.16 4.10 -19.29
C SER A 205 -8.84 4.16 -20.77
N ALA A 206 -7.92 5.06 -21.12
CA ALA A 206 -7.19 5.01 -22.39
C ALA A 206 -5.97 4.06 -22.33
N TYR A 207 -5.68 3.48 -21.15
CA TYR A 207 -4.50 2.67 -20.88
C TYR A 207 -4.85 1.19 -20.64
N GLY A 208 -3.87 0.31 -20.82
CA GLY A 208 -4.02 -1.13 -20.58
C GLY A 208 -3.92 -1.56 -19.12
N THR A 209 -3.57 -0.65 -18.21
CA THR A 209 -3.17 -0.99 -16.84
C THR A 209 -4.24 -1.79 -16.10
N PHE A 210 -5.51 -1.39 -16.16
CA PHE A 210 -6.62 -2.07 -15.46
C PHE A 210 -7.49 -2.96 -16.38
N LEU A 211 -7.00 -3.31 -17.58
CA LEU A 211 -7.72 -4.22 -18.48
C LEU A 211 -7.59 -5.70 -18.06
N CYS A 212 -8.58 -6.49 -18.48
CA CYS A 212 -8.73 -7.93 -18.21
C CYS A 212 -8.98 -8.27 -16.73
N ASN A 213 -9.10 -9.57 -16.41
CA ASN A 213 -9.37 -10.03 -15.04
C ASN A 213 -8.17 -10.66 -14.33
N ASN A 214 -7.14 -11.05 -15.07
CA ASN A 214 -5.97 -11.73 -14.54
C ASN A 214 -4.81 -11.65 -15.54
N GLU A 215 -3.59 -11.93 -15.06
CA GLU A 215 -2.37 -11.83 -15.86
C GLU A 215 -2.35 -12.78 -17.07
N ARG A 216 -3.03 -13.94 -16.96
CA ARG A 216 -3.16 -14.88 -18.08
C ARG A 216 -3.96 -14.26 -19.22
N GLU A 217 -5.11 -13.65 -18.94
CA GLU A 217 -5.91 -12.94 -19.93
C GLU A 217 -5.14 -11.76 -20.54
N ARG A 218 -4.41 -10.99 -19.72
CA ARG A 218 -3.58 -9.86 -20.18
C ARG A 218 -2.53 -10.31 -21.18
N SER A 219 -1.90 -11.45 -20.92
CA SER A 219 -0.92 -12.08 -21.81
C SER A 219 -1.55 -12.55 -23.12
N LEU A 220 -2.73 -13.19 -23.06
CA LEU A 220 -3.46 -13.65 -24.25
C LEU A 220 -3.90 -12.48 -25.14
N CYS A 221 -4.35 -11.38 -24.54
CA CYS A 221 -4.75 -10.16 -25.23
C CYS A 221 -3.57 -9.29 -25.67
N LYS A 222 -2.32 -9.66 -25.33
CA LYS A 222 -1.10 -8.88 -25.63
C LYS A 222 -1.19 -7.42 -25.18
N VAL A 223 -1.76 -7.20 -23.99
CA VAL A 223 -2.06 -5.86 -23.47
C VAL A 223 -0.80 -5.00 -23.40
N ARG A 224 0.33 -5.59 -23.00
CA ARG A 224 1.61 -4.88 -22.85
C ARG A 224 2.14 -4.36 -24.19
N GLU A 225 1.88 -5.08 -25.28
CA GLU A 225 2.30 -4.69 -26.63
C GLU A 225 1.27 -3.82 -27.35
N SER A 226 -0.01 -4.02 -27.07
CA SER A 226 -1.11 -3.37 -27.80
C SER A 226 -1.62 -2.08 -27.16
N THR A 227 -1.19 -1.75 -25.94
CA THR A 227 -1.70 -0.60 -25.19
C THR A 227 -0.57 0.13 -24.43
N HIS A 228 -0.84 1.38 -24.05
CA HIS A 228 0.06 2.17 -23.22
C HIS A 228 -0.19 1.91 -21.73
N SER A 229 0.86 2.01 -20.93
CA SER A 229 0.78 1.91 -19.46
C SER A 229 0.38 3.25 -18.84
N LEU A 230 -0.56 3.22 -17.90
CA LEU A 230 -0.93 4.38 -17.08
C LEU A 230 0.27 4.88 -16.26
N TRP A 231 1.10 3.97 -15.75
CA TRP A 231 2.29 4.32 -14.95
C TRP A 231 3.26 5.17 -15.76
N ALA A 232 3.53 4.78 -17.01
CA ALA A 232 4.41 5.53 -17.90
C ALA A 232 3.92 6.96 -18.18
N TRP A 233 2.59 7.17 -18.18
CA TRP A 233 2.00 8.50 -18.32
C TRP A 233 2.07 9.30 -17.01
N LEU A 234 1.70 8.70 -15.87
CA LEU A 234 1.75 9.35 -14.56
C LEU A 234 3.17 9.77 -14.15
N ASP A 235 4.18 9.06 -14.63
CA ASP A 235 5.59 9.33 -14.32
C ASP A 235 6.23 10.41 -15.19
N GLN A 236 5.51 10.93 -16.19
CA GLN A 236 5.96 12.08 -16.97
C GLN A 236 6.13 13.29 -16.05
N PRO A 237 7.25 14.05 -16.12
CA PRO A 237 7.51 15.17 -15.21
C PRO A 237 6.38 16.22 -15.12
N GLU A 238 5.71 16.48 -16.25
CA GLU A 238 4.60 17.44 -16.39
C GLU A 238 3.31 16.98 -15.69
N GLU A 239 3.12 15.67 -15.53
CA GLU A 239 1.93 15.12 -14.88
C GLU A 239 2.22 14.75 -13.43
N LYS A 240 3.40 14.17 -13.18
CA LYS A 240 3.86 13.69 -11.87
C LYS A 240 3.69 14.76 -10.78
N HIS A 241 4.05 16.01 -11.05
CA HIS A 241 3.97 17.09 -10.05
C HIS A 241 2.55 17.38 -9.54
N LYS A 242 1.51 17.03 -10.31
CA LYS A 242 0.10 17.24 -9.93
C LYS A 242 -0.33 16.26 -8.84
N TYR A 243 0.30 15.08 -8.83
CA TYR A 243 -0.01 13.97 -7.96
C TYR A 243 0.80 13.97 -6.66
N LEU A 244 1.92 14.68 -6.62
CA LEU A 244 2.77 14.74 -5.44
C LEU A 244 2.17 15.62 -4.34
N ASN A 245 2.31 15.15 -3.11
CA ASN A 245 2.02 15.87 -1.89
C ASN A 245 3.22 16.76 -1.52
N PRO A 246 3.10 18.10 -1.60
CA PRO A 246 4.20 19.00 -1.29
C PRO A 246 4.61 18.97 0.20
N LEU A 247 3.76 18.44 1.08
CA LEU A 247 4.03 18.34 2.51
C LEU A 247 4.66 16.99 2.90
N TYR A 248 4.95 16.13 1.92
CA TYR A 248 5.49 14.81 2.20
C TYR A 248 6.83 14.89 2.93
N SER A 249 6.93 14.12 4.01
CA SER A 249 8.17 13.85 4.72
C SER A 249 8.30 12.34 4.92
N HIS A 250 9.50 11.82 4.68
CA HIS A 250 9.73 10.38 4.83
C HIS A 250 9.50 9.97 6.29
N ASN A 251 8.45 9.18 6.53
CA ASN A 251 8.09 8.65 7.82
C ASN A 251 8.42 7.15 7.87
N PRO A 252 9.50 6.73 8.55
CA PRO A 252 9.90 5.33 8.61
C PRO A 252 9.00 4.48 9.54
N LEU A 253 8.13 5.12 10.32
CA LEU A 253 7.32 4.44 11.33
C LEU A 253 6.08 3.81 10.72
N VAL A 254 5.56 2.79 11.40
CA VAL A 254 4.23 2.22 11.14
C VAL A 254 3.15 3.25 11.44
N ILE A 255 2.18 3.41 10.54
CA ILE A 255 1.07 4.36 10.72
C ILE A 255 -0.17 3.63 11.24
N TRP A 256 -0.64 4.00 12.43
CA TRP A 256 -1.80 3.35 13.07
C TRP A 256 -3.06 4.22 12.94
N PRO A 257 -3.89 4.03 11.90
CA PRO A 257 -5.09 4.86 11.72
C PRO A 257 -6.13 4.58 12.81
N SER A 258 -6.85 5.63 13.19
CA SER A 258 -8.07 5.51 13.99
C SER A 258 -9.22 5.02 13.11
N VAL A 259 -9.82 3.90 13.50
CA VAL A 259 -10.95 3.24 12.84
C VAL A 259 -12.30 3.52 13.52
N GLU A 260 -12.32 4.50 14.41
CA GLU A 260 -13.54 4.92 15.08
C GLU A 260 -14.50 5.61 14.09
N PRO A 261 -15.83 5.46 14.24
CA PRO A 261 -16.78 6.05 13.29
C PRO A 261 -16.62 7.58 13.13
N GLN A 262 -16.20 8.28 14.18
CA GLN A 262 -15.95 9.73 14.14
C GLN A 262 -14.66 10.14 13.41
N SER A 263 -13.69 9.24 13.24
CA SER A 263 -12.46 9.52 12.48
C SER A 263 -12.60 9.22 10.99
N ILE A 264 -13.63 8.46 10.60
CA ILE A 264 -13.92 8.14 9.20
C ILE A 264 -14.80 9.22 8.61
N GLN A 265 -14.33 9.85 7.54
CA GLN A 265 -15.07 10.91 6.86
C GLN A 265 -15.52 10.47 5.48
N LEU A 266 -16.58 11.09 4.97
CA LEU A 266 -16.95 10.91 3.56
C LEU A 266 -15.84 11.50 2.69
N TRP A 267 -15.36 10.74 1.71
CA TRP A 267 -14.46 11.25 0.68
C TRP A 267 -15.20 12.21 -0.26
N GLN A 268 -15.32 13.47 0.18
CA GLN A 268 -16.12 14.48 -0.50
C GLN A 268 -15.60 14.77 -1.91
N GLY A 269 -14.28 14.81 -2.11
CA GLY A 269 -13.69 15.07 -3.42
C GLY A 269 -13.95 14.00 -4.47
N PHE A 270 -14.32 12.78 -4.07
CA PHE A 270 -14.82 11.75 -4.99
C PHE A 270 -16.34 11.71 -5.04
N PHE A 271 -17.01 11.53 -3.91
CA PHE A 271 -18.46 11.28 -3.85
C PHE A 271 -19.32 12.52 -4.13
N LEU A 272 -18.80 13.72 -3.86
CA LEU A 272 -19.50 14.99 -4.08
C LEU A 272 -18.90 15.79 -5.24
N ARG A 273 -18.04 15.19 -6.07
CA ARG A 273 -17.28 15.86 -7.14
C ARG A 273 -18.13 16.60 -8.17
N TRP A 274 -19.37 16.14 -8.39
CA TRP A 274 -20.32 16.74 -9.32
C TRP A 274 -21.27 17.75 -8.67
N ILE A 275 -21.25 17.84 -7.34
CA ILE A 275 -22.15 18.70 -6.55
C ILE A 275 -21.38 19.91 -6.00
N ARG A 276 -20.12 19.72 -5.62
CA ARG A 276 -19.26 20.78 -5.08
C ARG A 276 -18.15 21.15 -6.06
N PRO A 277 -17.98 22.44 -6.38
CA PRO A 277 -16.83 22.89 -7.16
C PRO A 277 -15.51 22.58 -6.42
N SER A 278 -14.52 22.05 -7.12
CA SER A 278 -13.17 21.78 -6.59
C SER A 278 -12.27 23.01 -6.54
N GLN A 279 -12.68 24.11 -7.18
CA GLN A 279 -11.88 25.33 -7.38
C GLN A 279 -11.20 25.82 -6.10
N HIS A 280 -11.94 25.97 -5.01
CA HIS A 280 -11.38 26.47 -3.75
C HIS A 280 -10.34 25.51 -3.12
N LEU A 281 -10.50 24.20 -3.29
CA LEU A 281 -9.53 23.22 -2.83
C LEU A 281 -8.28 23.26 -3.69
N GLU A 282 -8.43 23.37 -5.01
CA GLU A 282 -7.31 23.50 -5.95
C GLU A 282 -6.52 24.79 -5.72
N GLU A 283 -7.20 25.92 -5.48
CA GLU A 283 -6.59 27.20 -5.10
C GLU A 283 -5.81 27.09 -3.80
N ALA A 284 -6.41 26.48 -2.75
CA ALA A 284 -5.73 26.26 -1.48
C ALA A 284 -4.48 25.39 -1.63
N TRP A 285 -4.57 24.29 -2.40
CA TRP A 285 -3.40 23.44 -2.69
C TRP A 285 -2.36 24.15 -3.57
N GLY A 286 -2.77 25.05 -4.44
CA GLY A 286 -1.88 25.93 -5.19
C GLY A 286 -1.08 26.85 -4.27
N GLN A 287 -1.72 27.47 -3.28
CA GLN A 287 -1.07 28.30 -2.28
C GLN A 287 -0.13 27.48 -1.37
N ILE A 288 -0.53 26.28 -0.94
CA ILE A 288 0.36 25.40 -0.15
C ILE A 288 1.63 25.09 -0.95
N ARG A 289 1.50 24.77 -2.25
CA ARG A 289 2.67 24.52 -3.11
C ARG A 289 3.58 25.74 -3.23
N SER A 290 3.03 26.93 -3.44
CA SER A 290 3.85 28.14 -3.55
C SER A 290 4.58 28.47 -2.25
N LEU A 291 3.95 28.27 -1.09
CA LEU A 291 4.58 28.48 0.21
C LEU A 291 5.73 27.51 0.47
N VAL A 292 5.56 26.22 0.15
CA VAL A 292 6.61 25.21 0.33
C VAL A 292 7.80 25.49 -0.59
N GLN A 293 7.55 25.89 -1.84
CA GLN A 293 8.60 26.26 -2.79
C GLN A 293 9.33 27.53 -2.34
N GLY A 294 8.61 28.56 -1.90
CA GLY A 294 9.18 29.82 -1.41
C GLY A 294 10.04 29.66 -0.16
N ASN A 295 9.66 28.77 0.77
CA ASN A 295 10.49 28.44 1.93
C ASN A 295 11.75 27.64 1.56
N SER A 296 11.68 26.80 0.53
CA SER A 296 12.84 26.03 0.07
C SER A 296 13.91 26.94 -0.56
N SER A 297 13.49 27.97 -1.31
CA SER A 297 14.40 28.97 -1.88
C SER A 297 15.04 29.88 -0.82
N SER A 298 14.28 30.33 0.19
CA SER A 298 14.83 31.20 1.25
C SER A 298 15.82 30.47 2.17
N LEU A 299 15.61 29.17 2.41
CA LEU A 299 16.56 28.33 3.14
C LEU A 299 17.88 28.15 2.38
N GLN A 300 17.86 28.01 1.05
CA GLN A 300 19.05 27.90 0.21
C GLN A 300 19.87 29.21 0.15
N GLU A 301 19.21 30.37 0.08
CA GLU A 301 19.90 31.67 0.15
C GLU A 301 20.60 31.88 1.51
N SER A 302 19.94 31.50 2.62
CA SER A 302 20.52 31.61 3.96
C SER A 302 21.74 30.72 4.22
N THR A 303 21.87 29.60 3.48
CA THR A 303 23.05 28.71 3.56
C THR A 303 24.16 29.16 2.64
N GLY A 304 23.85 29.81 1.51
CA GLY A 304 24.82 30.41 0.59
C GLY A 304 25.55 31.63 1.19
N GLU A 305 24.85 32.47 1.97
CA GLU A 305 25.47 33.64 2.62
C GLU A 305 26.38 33.29 3.81
N ARG A 306 26.21 32.11 4.42
CA ARG A 306 27.04 31.69 5.57
C ARG A 306 28.39 31.07 5.16
N LEU A 307 28.55 30.72 3.88
CA LEU A 307 29.79 30.14 3.32
C LEU A 307 30.69 31.18 2.63
N SER A 308 30.26 32.43 2.51
CA SER A 308 30.99 33.51 1.82
C SER A 308 31.61 34.57 2.74
N GLN A 309 31.54 34.38 4.07
CA GLN A 309 32.27 35.23 5.02
C GLN A 309 33.71 34.73 5.22
N PRO A 310 34.76 35.53 4.94
CA PRO A 310 36.13 35.15 5.23
C PRO A 310 36.33 35.04 6.76
N LEU A 311 37.00 33.97 7.20
CA LEU A 311 37.44 33.80 8.59
C LEU A 311 38.30 35.02 9.03
N PRO A 312 38.08 35.60 10.22
CA PRO A 312 38.98 36.63 10.74
C PRO A 312 40.35 36.01 11.04
N GLU A 313 41.42 36.63 10.55
CA GLU A 313 42.79 36.23 10.87
C GLU A 313 43.08 36.35 12.38
N PRO A 314 43.86 35.43 12.97
CA PRO A 314 44.24 35.51 14.37
C PRO A 314 45.23 36.65 14.61
N PRO A 315 45.17 37.34 15.77
CA PRO A 315 46.06 38.45 16.07
C PRO A 315 47.51 37.96 16.24
N ALA A 316 48.43 38.62 15.53
CA ALA A 316 49.87 38.42 15.67
C ALA A 316 50.33 38.81 17.08
N GLY A 317 50.76 37.82 17.86
CA GLY A 317 51.36 38.02 19.18
C GLY A 317 52.76 38.64 19.05
N THR A 318 52.90 39.87 19.53
CA THR A 318 54.17 40.57 19.70
C THR A 318 54.86 40.05 20.97
N GLU A 319 55.77 39.09 20.87
CA GLU A 319 56.71 38.79 21.95
C GLU A 319 58.05 39.46 21.69
N ASN A 320 58.29 40.56 22.41
CA ASN A 320 59.61 41.14 22.61
C ASN A 320 59.73 41.55 24.07
N GLY A 321 60.68 40.94 24.79
CA GLY A 321 61.42 41.66 25.82
C GLY A 321 61.52 41.02 27.21
N LYS A 322 62.72 40.46 27.45
CA LYS A 322 63.57 40.67 28.64
C LYS A 322 63.06 40.15 30.00
N PHE A 323 63.71 39.10 30.49
CA PHE A 323 64.14 39.05 31.89
C PHE A 323 65.56 38.51 31.99
N GLY A 324 66.46 39.35 32.50
CA GLY A 324 67.80 39.01 32.94
C GLY A 324 67.90 39.13 34.45
N THR A 325 68.55 38.12 35.05
CA THR A 325 69.38 38.12 36.27
C THR A 325 68.91 38.89 37.51
N ARG A 326 68.63 38.15 38.60
CA ARG A 326 69.57 38.00 39.73
C ARG A 326 69.23 36.77 40.56
#